data_AF-A0A7I4XSH2-F1
#
_entry.id   AF-A0A7I4XSH2-F1
#
_cell.length_a   1.000
_cell.length_b   1.000
_cell.length_c   1.000
_cell.angle_alpha   90.00
_cell.angle_beta   90.00
_cell.angle_gamma   90.00
#
_symmetry.space_group_name_H-M   'P 1'
#
loop_
_entity.id
_entity.type
_entity.pdbx_description
1 polymer ?
#
loop_
_entity_poly.entity_id
_entity_poly.type
_entity_poly.pdbx_seq_one_letter_code
_entity_poly.pdbx_strand_id
1 'polypeptide(L)' 'MNNVRGDFNYNFTNVTPSQVLAKIDYECDQNLAGPANMSCHKIARENLSLIYADLQAGKGAYFICQQLKLC' A
#
# COMPACT_ATOMS: atom_id res chain seq x y z
N MET A 1 2.55 -3.09 -4.31
CA MET A 1 2.48 -1.62 -4.18
C MET A 1 2.85 -0.83 -5.44
N ASN A 2 3.58 -1.37 -6.43
CA ASN A 2 3.83 -0.61 -7.66
C ASN A 2 2.55 -0.24 -8.41
N ASN A 3 1.55 -1.14 -8.46
CA ASN A 3 0.23 -0.85 -9.04
C ASN A 3 -0.47 0.32 -8.34
N VAL A 4 -0.54 0.30 -7.01
CA VAL A 4 -1.07 1.41 -6.19
C VAL A 4 -0.41 2.75 -6.54
N ARG A 5 0.92 2.76 -6.69
CA ARG A 5 1.66 3.97 -7.10
C ARG A 5 1.31 4.42 -8.51
N GLY A 6 1.17 3.48 -9.44
CA GLY A 6 0.76 3.75 -10.81
C GLY A 6 -0.64 4.36 -10.91
N ASP A 7 -1.61 3.85 -10.15
CA ASP A 7 -2.99 4.34 -10.18
C ASP A 7 -3.14 5.79 -9.72
N PHE A 8 -2.24 6.25 -8.85
CA PHE A 8 -2.16 7.65 -8.42
C PHE A 8 -1.17 8.48 -9.25
N ASN A 9 -0.69 7.97 -10.39
CA ASN A 9 0.32 8.64 -11.23
C ASN A 9 1.55 9.10 -10.43
N TYR A 10 1.95 8.32 -9.42
CA TYR A 10 3.05 8.63 -8.50
C TYR A 10 2.88 9.96 -7.72
N ASN A 11 1.67 10.53 -7.67
CA ASN A 11 1.36 11.79 -7.00
C ASN A 11 0.34 11.58 -5.88
N PHE A 12 0.79 11.79 -4.64
CA PHE A 12 0.00 11.57 -3.43
C PHE A 12 -0.38 12.87 -2.70
N THR A 13 -0.16 14.04 -3.31
CA THR A 13 -0.39 15.35 -2.67
C THR A 13 -1.85 15.58 -2.27
N ASN A 14 -2.80 15.11 -3.08
CA ASN A 14 -4.24 15.22 -2.83
C ASN A 14 -4.92 13.87 -2.57
N VAL A 15 -4.12 12.85 -2.24
CA VAL A 15 -4.63 11.50 -1.95
C VAL A 15 -4.75 11.35 -0.44
N THR A 16 -5.88 10.85 0.03
CA THR A 16 -6.11 10.59 1.45
C THR A 16 -5.64 9.19 1.85
N PRO A 17 -5.32 8.94 3.13
CA PRO A 17 -4.97 7.60 3.60
C PRO A 17 -6.05 6.56 3.30
N SER A 18 -7.34 6.92 3.38
CA SER A 18 -8.44 6.00 3.07
C SER A 18 -8.49 5.61 1.59
N GLN A 19 -8.17 6.52 0.67
CA GLN A 19 -8.04 6.20 -0.76
C GLN A 19 -6.87 5.27 -1.03
N VAL A 20 -5.72 5.49 -0.38
CA VAL A 20 -4.57 4.58 -0.47
C VAL A 20 -4.95 3.19 0.06
N LEU A 21 -5.58 3.12 1.23
CA LEU A 21 -6.00 1.85 1.82
C LEU A 21 -6.99 1.11 0.91
N ALA A 22 -8.01 1.79 0.38
CA ALA A 22 -8.99 1.18 -0.52
C ALA A 22 -8.32 0.59 -1.78
N LYS A 23 -7.30 1.28 -2.31
CA LYS A 23 -6.55 0.79 -3.46
C LYS A 23 -5.64 -0.39 -3.11
N ILE A 24 -5.01 -0.39 -1.92
CA ILE A 24 -4.24 -1.55 -1.44
C ILE A 24 -5.17 -2.76 -1.22
N ASP A 25 -6.31 -2.55 -0.58
CA ASP A 25 -7.32 -3.59 -0.34
C ASP A 25 -7.79 -4.21 -1.68
N TYR A 26 -8.07 -3.37 -2.69
CA TYR A 26 -8.37 -3.85 -4.04
C TYR A 26 -7.25 -4.72 -4.62
N GLU A 27 -5.99 -4.30 -4.51
CA GLU A 27 -4.87 -5.09 -5.02
C GLU A 27 -4.66 -6.40 -4.24
N CYS A 28 -4.96 -6.43 -2.93
CA CYS A 28 -4.95 -7.66 -2.14
C CYS A 28 -6.00 -8.64 -2.69
N ASP A 29 -7.24 -8.18 -2.90
CA ASP A 29 -8.35 -9.01 -3.40
C ASP A 29 -8.15 -9.54 -4.82
N GLN A 30 -7.51 -8.75 -5.69
CA GLN A 30 -7.27 -9.16 -7.08
C GLN A 30 -6.12 -10.15 -7.24
N ASN A 31 -5.10 -10.08 -6.37
CA ASN A 31 -3.86 -10.81 -6.58
C ASN A 31 -3.61 -11.93 -5.56
N LEU A 32 -4.35 -11.95 -4.45
CA LEU A 32 -4.14 -12.91 -3.36
C LEU A 32 -5.43 -13.62 -3.00
N ALA A 33 -5.30 -14.85 -2.51
CA ALA A 33 -6.41 -15.65 -2.04
C ALA A 33 -6.12 -16.25 -0.65
N GLY A 34 -7.19 -16.59 0.07
CA GLY A 34 -7.09 -17.27 1.36
C GLY A 34 -6.28 -16.49 2.41
N PRO A 35 -5.44 -17.17 3.22
CA PRO A 35 -4.67 -16.53 4.31
C PRO A 35 -3.76 -15.38 3.87
N ALA A 36 -3.24 -15.42 2.64
CA ALA A 36 -2.41 -14.37 2.10
C ALA A 36 -3.21 -13.07 1.88
N ASN A 37 -4.46 -13.17 1.40
CA ASN A 37 -5.33 -12.00 1.25
C ASN A 37 -5.64 -11.36 2.61
N MET A 38 -6.05 -12.18 3.59
CA MET A 38 -6.32 -11.69 4.95
C MET A 38 -5.11 -11.01 5.59
N SER A 39 -3.92 -11.57 5.39
CA SER A 39 -2.67 -10.98 5.89
C SER A 39 -2.34 -9.67 5.19
N CYS A 40 -2.56 -9.57 3.87
CA CYS A 40 -2.36 -8.34 3.10
C CYS A 40 -3.22 -7.19 3.63
N HIS A 41 -4.53 -7.41 3.80
CA HIS A 41 -5.43 -6.41 4.39
C HIS A 41 -5.02 -6.01 5.80
N LYS A 42 -4.65 -6.98 6.64
CA LYS A 42 -4.23 -6.73 8.02
C LYS A 42 -2.99 -5.83 8.05
N ILE A 43 -1.96 -6.19 7.30
CA ILE A 43 -0.70 -5.44 7.23
C ILE A 43 -0.96 -4.03 6.69
N ALA A 44 -1.77 -3.90 5.63
CA ALA A 44 -2.13 -2.61 5.04
C ALA A 44 -2.82 -1.68 6.05
N ARG A 45 -3.75 -2.20 6.85
CA ARG A 45 -4.47 -1.43 7.87
C ARG A 45 -3.58 -1.06 9.04
N GLU A 46 -2.80 -2.00 9.56
CA GLU A 46 -1.92 -1.78 10.72
C GLU A 46 -0.80 -0.79 10.41
N ASN A 47 -0.38 -0.70 9.14
CA ASN A 47 0.76 0.12 8.73
C ASN A 47 0.38 1.28 7.81
N LEU A 48 -0.91 1.63 7.71
CA LEU A 48 -1.40 2.64 6.78
C LEU A 48 -0.68 3.97 6.93
N SER A 49 -0.43 4.42 8.16
CA SER A 49 0.25 5.70 8.43
C SER A 49 1.68 5.72 7.89
N LEU A 50 2.43 4.62 8.05
CA LEU A 50 3.79 4.49 7.53
C LEU A 50 3.78 4.45 6.00
N ILE A 51 2.93 3.58 5.45
CA ILE A 51 2.78 3.41 4.00
C ILE A 51 2.43 4.75 3.34
N TYR A 52 1.45 5.47 3.90
CA TYR A 52 1.01 6.75 3.38
C TYR A 52 2.10 7.82 3.45
N ALA A 53 2.78 7.96 4.60
CA ALA A 53 3.86 8.93 4.76
C ALA A 53 5.01 8.70 3.77
N ASP A 54 5.41 7.44 3.58
CA ASP A 54 6.45 7.09 2.62
C ASP A 54 6.02 7.33 1.17
N LEU A 55 4.77 7.04 0.82
CA LEU A 55 4.22 7.36 -0.50
C LEU A 55 4.21 8.87 -0.76
N GLN A 56 3.80 9.68 0.23
CA GLN A 56 3.86 11.14 0.13
C GLN A 56 5.29 11.67 0.02
N ALA A 57 6.25 11.02 0.67
CA ALA A 57 7.67 11.31 0.54
C ALA A 57 8.29 10.81 -0.78
N GLY A 58 7.48 10.29 -1.72
CA GLY A 58 7.91 9.81 -3.02
C GLY A 58 8.70 8.49 -2.97
N LYS A 59 8.65 7.76 -1.85
CA LYS A 59 9.41 6.52 -1.69
C LYS A 59 8.86 5.41 -2.59
N GLY A 60 9.78 4.52 -2.96
CA GLY A 60 9.48 3.36 -3.79
C GLY A 60 8.77 2.25 -3.02
N ALA A 61 8.06 1.39 -3.74
CA ALA A 61 7.41 0.21 -3.15
C ALA A 61 8.39 -0.72 -2.42
N TYR A 62 9.62 -0.87 -2.94
CA TYR A 62 10.65 -1.68 -2.32
C TYR A 62 11.10 -1.12 -0.96
N PHE A 63 11.29 0.19 -0.87
CA PHE A 63 11.64 0.87 0.39
C PHE A 63 10.57 0.64 1.47
N ILE A 64 9.29 0.84 1.11
CA ILE A 64 8.17 0.60 2.02
C ILE A 64 8.14 -0.87 2.44
N CYS A 65 8.36 -1.79 1.50
CA CYS A 65 8.37 -3.23 1.79
C CYS A 65 9.45 -3.63 2.80
N GLN A 66 10.65 -3.04 2.71
CA GLN A 66 11.74 -3.24 3.67
C GLN A 66 11.41 -2.71 5.07
N GLN A 67 10.76 -1.54 5.17
CA GLN A 67 10.30 -1.00 6.46
C GLN A 67 9.29 -1.94 7.13
N LEU A 68 8.45 -2.60 6.33
CA LEU A 68 7.47 -3.58 6.79
C LEU A 68 8.03 -4.99 7.00
N LYS A 69 9.32 -5.23 6.70
CA LYS A 69 9.98 -6.55 6.75
C LYS A 69 9.27 -7.62 5.90
N LEU A 70 8.70 -7.21 4.78
CA LEU A 70 8.05 -8.09 3.80
C LEU A 70 8.97 -8.37 2.60
N CYS A 71 10.02 -7.57 2.48
CA CYS A 71 11.17 -7.63 1.59
C CYS A 71 12.40 -7.18 2.41
#